data_AF-A0A327Z180-F1
#
_entry.id   AF-A0A327Z180-F1
#
_cell.length_a   1.000
_cell.length_b   1.000
_cell.length_c   1.000
_cell.angle_alpha   90.00
_cell.angle_beta   90.00
_cell.angle_gamma   90.00
#
_symmetry.space_group_name_H-M   'P 1'
#
loop_
_entity.id
_entity.type
_entity.pdbx_description
1 polymer ?
#
loop_
_entity_poly.entity_id
_entity_poly.type
_entity_poly.pdbx_seq_one_letter_code
_entity_poly.pdbx_strand_id
1 'polypeptide(L)'
;MFAAHASLIAEAYLAVCEHGPAAGIEVSGWWPDRQAWLTWRPTGGQDVTLSPDAIVTANLTTGETAGPAAAFVEIDLATMTQTRLRDKVRRYLAYAEDQVWAGRWPHCPPLLLLMTTEARAVTFLAAAAAELERHRRQQGAVFRYRGTGAARQDLSTSTRRTVASFQSLIRPR
;
A
#
# COMPACT_ATOMS: atom_id res chain seq x y z
N MET A 1 -13.64 21.89 3.03
CA MET A 1 -13.10 20.60 2.52
C MET A 1 -12.14 19.94 3.50
N PHE A 2 -11.22 20.67 4.15
CA PHE A 2 -10.32 20.12 5.19
C PHE A 2 -11.06 19.44 6.35
N ALA A 3 -12.07 20.09 6.93
CA ALA A 3 -12.84 19.53 8.05
C ALA A 3 -13.53 18.21 7.68
N ALA A 4 -14.15 18.12 6.51
CA ALA A 4 -14.80 16.88 6.05
C ALA A 4 -13.80 15.73 5.87
N HIS A 5 -12.60 16.02 5.35
CA HIS A 5 -11.54 15.02 5.20
C HIS A 5 -11.03 14.54 6.56
N ALA A 6 -10.76 15.48 7.47
CA ALA A 6 -10.33 15.16 8.84
C ALA A 6 -11.39 14.36 9.60
N SER A 7 -12.68 14.70 9.45
CA SER A 7 -13.80 13.93 10.02
C SER A 7 -13.80 12.50 9.51
N LEU A 8 -13.61 12.27 8.21
CA LEU A 8 -13.56 10.90 7.69
C LEU A 8 -12.34 10.10 8.15
N ILE A 9 -11.19 10.75 8.34
CA ILE A 9 -10.04 10.08 8.95
C ILE A 9 -10.39 9.62 10.38
N ALA A 10 -11.08 10.46 11.15
CA ALA A 10 -11.55 10.10 12.49
C ALA A 10 -12.65 9.03 12.46
N GLU A 11 -13.60 9.09 11.54
CA GLU A 11 -14.65 8.09 11.37
C GLU A 11 -14.06 6.73 10.96
N ALA A 12 -13.04 6.71 10.09
CA ALA A 12 -12.34 5.48 9.74
C ALA A 12 -11.67 4.83 10.97
N TYR A 13 -11.05 5.64 11.84
CA TYR A 13 -10.51 5.16 13.11
C TYR A 13 -11.60 4.55 14.00
N LEU A 14 -12.70 5.28 14.22
CA LEU A 14 -13.81 4.82 15.04
C LEU A 14 -14.41 3.52 14.49
N ALA A 15 -14.63 3.43 13.17
CA ALA A 15 -15.17 2.24 12.53
C ALA A 15 -14.28 1.00 12.72
N VAL A 16 -12.95 1.16 12.61
CA VAL A 16 -12.04 0.04 12.86
C VAL A 16 -11.98 -0.32 14.34
N CYS A 17 -12.03 0.65 15.26
CA CYS A 17 -12.07 0.36 16.69
C CYS A 17 -13.38 -0.32 17.13
N GLU A 18 -14.52 0.11 16.59
CA GLU A 18 -15.83 -0.40 16.96
C GLU A 18 -16.13 -1.76 16.33
N HIS A 19 -15.82 -1.93 15.04
CA HIS A 19 -16.17 -3.15 14.29
C HIS A 19 -15.00 -4.11 14.10
N GLY A 20 -13.76 -3.64 14.26
CA GLY A 20 -12.56 -4.44 14.11
C GLY A 20 -12.52 -5.68 15.01
N PRO A 21 -12.82 -5.60 16.31
CA PRO A 21 -12.74 -6.76 17.21
C PRO A 21 -13.59 -7.95 16.75
N ALA A 22 -14.79 -7.69 16.22
CA ALA A 22 -15.66 -8.72 15.67
C ALA A 22 -15.07 -9.40 14.41
N ALA A 23 -14.18 -8.71 13.71
CA ALA A 23 -13.42 -9.22 12.57
C ALA A 23 -12.01 -9.72 12.94
N GLY A 24 -11.70 -9.85 14.23
CA GLY A 24 -10.38 -10.27 14.72
C GLY A 24 -9.30 -9.20 14.56
N ILE A 25 -9.67 -7.93 14.45
CA ILE A 25 -8.75 -6.78 14.31
C ILE A 25 -8.72 -6.03 15.64
N GLU A 26 -7.56 -6.03 16.30
CA GLU A 26 -7.32 -5.22 17.49
C GLU A 26 -6.35 -4.09 17.15
N VAL A 27 -6.83 -2.84 17.11
CA VAL A 27 -6.00 -1.68 16.78
C VAL A 27 -4.97 -1.43 17.88
N SER A 28 -3.70 -1.40 17.49
CA SER A 28 -2.56 -1.12 18.39
C SER A 28 -1.95 0.26 18.14
N GLY A 29 -2.24 0.91 17.01
CA GLY A 29 -1.74 2.24 16.69
C GLY A 29 -2.48 2.91 15.53
N TRP A 30 -2.58 4.23 15.58
CA TRP A 30 -3.21 5.07 14.57
C TRP A 30 -2.43 6.37 14.40
N TRP A 31 -1.94 6.63 13.19
CA TRP A 31 -1.22 7.85 12.83
C TRP A 31 -1.98 8.58 11.73
N PRO A 32 -2.68 9.68 12.03
CA PRO A 32 -3.43 10.44 11.03
C PRO A 32 -2.55 11.50 10.32
N ASP A 33 -2.93 11.83 9.09
CA ASP A 33 -2.44 12.95 8.30
C ASP A 33 -0.90 13.03 8.31
N ARG A 34 -0.30 14.16 8.68
CA ARG A 34 1.16 14.36 8.63
C ARG A 34 1.95 13.41 9.53
N GLN A 35 1.34 12.83 10.56
CA GLN A 35 1.99 11.81 11.39
C GLN A 35 2.20 10.50 10.61
N ALA A 36 1.39 10.30 9.57
CA ALA A 36 1.41 9.14 8.68
C ALA A 36 2.46 9.26 7.57
N TRP A 37 3.06 10.44 7.38
CA TRP A 37 3.94 10.69 6.24
C TRP A 37 5.32 10.05 6.42
N LEU A 38 5.81 9.44 5.34
CA LEU A 38 7.06 8.71 5.29
C LEU A 38 7.95 9.32 4.23
N THR A 39 9.15 9.76 4.61
CA THR A 39 10.14 10.31 3.68
C THR A 39 11.36 9.40 3.62
N TRP A 40 11.83 9.10 2.41
CA TRP A 40 13.07 8.37 2.18
C TRP A 40 13.75 8.88 0.91
N ARG A 41 15.01 8.50 0.72
CA ARG A 41 15.76 8.75 -0.51
C ARG A 41 15.96 7.43 -1.26
N PRO A 42 15.35 7.25 -2.44
CA PRO A 42 15.67 6.13 -3.32
C PRO A 42 17.15 6.15 -3.73
N THR A 43 17.70 5.00 -4.09
CA THR A 43 19.10 4.90 -4.50
C THR A 43 19.36 5.77 -5.75
N GLY A 44 20.21 6.80 -5.61
CA GLY A 44 20.55 7.73 -6.70
C GLY A 44 19.45 8.75 -7.04
N GLY A 45 18.42 8.88 -6.20
CA GLY A 45 17.28 9.78 -6.41
C GLY A 45 17.23 10.98 -5.46
N GLN A 46 16.18 11.78 -5.64
CA GLN A 46 15.78 12.84 -4.70
C GLN A 46 14.87 12.29 -3.60
N ASP A 47 14.69 13.04 -2.52
CA ASP A 47 13.79 12.64 -1.44
C ASP A 47 12.35 12.48 -1.96
N VAL A 48 11.75 11.34 -1.63
CA VAL A 48 10.36 11.00 -1.94
C VAL A 48 9.58 10.95 -0.64
N THR A 49 8.37 11.50 -0.66
CA THR A 49 7.44 11.42 0.46
C THR A 49 6.19 10.65 0.06
N LEU A 50 5.92 9.58 0.79
CA LEU A 50 4.64 8.87 0.80
C LEU A 50 3.76 9.52 1.85
N SER A 51 2.57 9.94 1.44
CA SER A 51 1.65 10.73 2.27
C SER A 51 0.29 10.04 2.34
N PRO A 52 0.17 8.90 3.07
CA PRO A 52 -1.13 8.31 3.36
C PRO A 52 -1.97 9.29 4.21
N ASP A 53 -3.29 9.16 4.12
CA ASP A 53 -4.20 9.91 5.00
C ASP A 53 -4.16 9.36 6.44
N ALA A 54 -3.87 8.07 6.62
CA ALA A 54 -3.50 7.50 7.91
C ALA A 54 -2.65 6.22 7.78
N ILE A 55 -1.96 5.86 8.85
CA ILE A 55 -1.41 4.51 9.05
C ILE A 55 -2.17 3.87 10.22
N VAL A 56 -2.56 2.61 10.07
CA VAL A 56 -3.09 1.79 11.15
C VAL A 56 -2.13 0.63 11.42
N THR A 57 -1.87 0.34 12.69
CA THR A 57 -1.30 -0.94 13.12
C THR A 57 -2.32 -1.69 13.96
N ALA A 58 -2.35 -3.01 13.80
CA ALA A 58 -3.27 -3.87 14.51
C ALA A 58 -2.64 -5.23 14.77
N ASN A 59 -3.15 -5.94 15.77
CA ASN A 59 -3.02 -7.38 15.85
C ASN A 59 -4.19 -7.99 15.09
N LEU A 60 -3.89 -8.83 14.11
CA LEU A 60 -4.90 -9.57 13.33
C LEU A 60 -4.98 -11.00 13.83
N THR A 61 -6.19 -11.47 14.08
CA THR A 61 -6.50 -12.86 14.39
C THR A 61 -7.34 -13.45 13.26
N THR A 62 -6.77 -14.43 12.56
CA THR A 62 -7.43 -15.13 11.45
C THR A 62 -7.36 -16.64 11.70
N GLY A 63 -8.49 -17.22 12.11
CA GLY A 63 -8.52 -18.61 12.56
C GLY A 63 -7.59 -18.82 13.77
N GLU A 64 -6.62 -19.72 13.64
CA GLU A 64 -5.63 -20.00 14.69
C GLU A 64 -4.37 -19.12 14.61
N THR A 65 -4.26 -18.26 13.59
CA THR A 65 -3.08 -17.41 13.40
C THR A 65 -3.35 -16.01 13.93
N ALA A 66 -2.48 -15.54 14.84
CA ALA A 66 -2.47 -14.16 15.31
C ALA A 66 -1.12 -13.49 15.01
N GLY A 67 -1.12 -12.21 14.64
CA GLY A 67 0.13 -11.48 14.40
C GLY A 67 -0.05 -9.99 14.14
N PRO A 68 1.04 -9.21 14.26
CA PRO A 68 1.00 -7.78 13.99
C PRO A 68 0.87 -7.52 12.49
N ALA A 69 0.12 -6.48 12.15
CA ALA A 69 -0.04 -5.97 10.81
C ALA A 69 -0.03 -4.43 10.81
N ALA A 70 0.31 -3.88 9.65
CA ALA A 70 0.21 -2.44 9.38
C ALA A 70 -0.49 -2.24 8.04
N ALA A 71 -1.29 -1.18 7.89
CA ALA A 71 -1.88 -0.78 6.63
C ALA A 71 -1.83 0.74 6.43
N PHE A 72 -1.71 1.14 5.18
CA PHE A 72 -1.81 2.53 4.75
C PHE A 72 -3.25 2.82 4.32
N VAL A 73 -3.83 3.91 4.80
CA VAL A 73 -5.22 4.29 4.55
C VAL A 73 -5.24 5.55 3.70
N GLU A 74 -6.07 5.53 2.66
CA GLU A 74 -6.36 6.67 1.81
C GLU A 74 -7.85 6.87 1.70
N ILE A 75 -8.30 8.11 1.83
CA ILE A 75 -9.70 8.51 1.78
C ILE A 75 -9.89 9.43 0.58
N ASP A 76 -10.74 9.03 -0.38
CA ASP A 76 -11.08 9.83 -1.54
C ASP A 76 -12.53 10.28 -1.52
N LEU A 77 -12.73 11.53 -1.10
CA LEU A 77 -14.02 12.25 -1.12
C LEU A 77 -14.48 12.69 -2.51
N ALA A 78 -14.22 11.87 -3.51
CA ALA A 78 -14.37 12.21 -4.91
C ALA A 78 -13.51 13.40 -5.41
N THR A 79 -12.49 13.83 -4.66
CA THR A 79 -11.69 15.03 -4.95
C THR A 79 -10.38 14.70 -5.66
N MET A 80 -9.95 13.43 -5.63
CA MET A 80 -8.68 13.04 -6.22
C MET A 80 -8.77 12.95 -7.74
N THR A 81 -7.87 13.63 -8.43
CA THR A 81 -7.73 13.52 -9.90
C THR A 81 -7.00 12.23 -10.27
N GLN A 82 -7.20 11.75 -11.51
CA GLN A 82 -6.50 10.55 -12.01
C GLN A 82 -4.98 10.73 -12.01
N THR A 83 -4.47 11.95 -12.21
CA THR A 83 -3.04 12.26 -12.11
C THR A 83 -2.53 12.08 -10.69
N ARG A 84 -3.20 12.71 -9.70
CA ARG A 84 -2.83 12.59 -8.28
C ARG A 84 -2.91 11.13 -7.81
N LEU A 85 -3.88 10.39 -8.33
CA LEU A 85 -4.04 8.97 -8.11
C LEU A 85 -2.82 8.16 -8.56
N ARG A 86 -2.42 8.35 -9.80
CA ARG A 86 -1.29 7.67 -10.43
C ARG A 86 0.00 8.00 -9.68
N ASP A 87 0.17 9.26 -9.29
CA ASP A 87 1.34 9.69 -8.53
C ASP A 87 1.39 9.04 -7.14
N LYS A 88 0.24 8.90 -6.45
CA LYS A 88 0.15 8.14 -5.19
C LYS A 88 0.58 6.69 -5.42
N VAL A 89 -0.04 5.99 -6.38
CA VAL A 89 0.31 4.59 -6.69
C VAL A 89 1.80 4.43 -6.97
N ARG A 90 2.39 5.29 -7.81
CA ARG A 90 3.82 5.25 -8.12
C ARG A 90 4.70 5.35 -6.88
N ARG A 91 4.34 6.22 -5.92
CA ARG A 91 5.09 6.36 -4.67
C ARG A 91 4.94 5.12 -3.77
N TYR A 92 3.77 4.50 -3.71
CA TYR A 92 3.60 3.23 -3.01
C TYR A 92 4.44 2.12 -3.64
N LEU A 93 4.50 2.05 -4.98
CA LEU A 93 5.35 1.08 -5.68
C LEU A 93 6.83 1.31 -5.41
N ALA A 94 7.29 2.56 -5.46
CA ALA A 94 8.68 2.90 -5.13
C ALA A 94 9.01 2.55 -3.67
N TYR A 95 8.12 2.86 -2.73
CA TYR A 95 8.26 2.49 -1.32
C TYR A 95 8.41 0.98 -1.11
N ALA A 96 7.63 0.18 -1.85
CA ALA A 96 7.68 -1.27 -1.79
C ALA A 96 8.96 -1.84 -2.45
N GLU A 97 9.36 -1.29 -3.60
CA GLU A 97 10.55 -1.67 -4.35
C GLU A 97 11.85 -1.39 -3.57
N ASP A 98 11.96 -0.19 -3.00
CA ASP A 98 13.08 0.23 -2.17
C ASP A 98 13.10 -0.48 -0.80
N GLN A 99 12.10 -1.33 -0.51
CA GLN A 99 11.94 -2.04 0.76
C GLN A 99 12.03 -1.13 1.99
N VAL A 100 11.54 0.11 1.88
CA VAL A 100 11.59 1.12 2.95
C VAL A 100 10.83 0.66 4.20
N TRP A 101 9.88 -0.27 4.02
CA TRP A 101 9.14 -0.91 5.10
C TRP A 101 9.98 -1.86 5.96
N ALA A 102 11.08 -2.40 5.43
CA ALA A 102 11.89 -3.41 6.10
C ALA A 102 12.49 -2.83 7.39
N GLY A 103 12.39 -3.59 8.48
CA GLY A 103 12.83 -3.14 9.82
C GLY A 103 11.88 -2.16 10.52
N ARG A 104 10.83 -1.67 9.84
CA ARG A 104 9.78 -0.82 10.43
C ARG A 104 8.46 -1.55 10.62
N TRP A 105 8.08 -2.37 9.64
CA TRP A 105 6.81 -3.10 9.62
C TRP A 105 7.05 -4.60 9.43
N PRO A 106 6.17 -5.48 9.95
CA PRO A 106 6.32 -6.93 9.81
C PRO A 106 6.22 -7.41 8.34
N HIS A 107 5.56 -6.63 7.49
CA HIS A 107 5.42 -6.84 6.06
C HIS A 107 5.31 -5.48 5.35
N CYS A 108 5.40 -5.45 4.03
CA CYS A 108 5.04 -4.26 3.26
C CYS A 108 3.55 -3.93 3.53
N PRO A 109 3.21 -2.76 4.10
CA PRO A 109 1.82 -2.43 4.39
C PRO A 109 0.97 -2.39 3.11
N PRO A 110 -0.21 -3.05 3.05
CA PRO A 110 -1.14 -2.88 1.96
C PRO A 110 -1.77 -1.47 1.99
N LEU A 111 -2.29 -1.05 0.84
CA LEU A 111 -3.04 0.20 0.68
C LEU A 111 -4.54 -0.06 0.76
N LEU A 112 -5.19 0.46 1.80
CA LEU A 112 -6.64 0.50 1.96
C LEU A 112 -7.17 1.81 1.37
N LEU A 113 -8.02 1.68 0.36
CA LEU A 113 -8.56 2.81 -0.37
C LEU A 113 -10.07 2.94 -0.10
N LEU A 114 -10.45 4.00 0.60
CA LEU A 114 -11.84 4.30 0.92
C LEU A 114 -12.36 5.32 -0.08
N MET A 115 -13.35 4.94 -0.89
CA MET A 115 -13.89 5.76 -1.97
C MET A 115 -15.39 5.93 -1.83
N THR A 116 -15.90 7.07 -2.27
CA THR A 116 -17.33 7.38 -2.21
C THR A 116 -18.19 6.57 -3.19
N THR A 117 -17.60 5.98 -4.24
CA THR A 117 -18.35 5.19 -5.23
C THR A 117 -17.53 4.02 -5.78
N GLU A 118 -18.22 2.94 -6.12
CA GLU A 118 -17.65 1.75 -6.76
C GLU A 118 -17.00 2.07 -8.11
N ALA A 119 -17.61 2.93 -8.93
CA ALA A 119 -17.05 3.34 -10.23
C ALA A 119 -15.66 3.99 -10.09
N ARG A 120 -15.42 4.75 -9.02
CA ARG A 120 -14.09 5.31 -8.72
C ARG A 120 -13.12 4.22 -8.28
N ALA A 121 -13.55 3.26 -7.46
CA ALA A 121 -12.73 2.13 -7.05
C ALA A 121 -12.27 1.29 -8.24
N VAL A 122 -13.17 0.98 -9.18
CA VAL A 122 -12.83 0.25 -10.42
C VAL A 122 -11.81 1.04 -11.26
N THR A 123 -12.04 2.34 -11.44
CA THR A 123 -11.11 3.22 -12.17
C THR A 123 -9.74 3.26 -11.51
N PHE A 124 -9.71 3.29 -10.17
CA PHE A 124 -8.47 3.25 -9.41
C PHE A 124 -7.72 1.95 -9.64
N LEU A 125 -8.38 0.82 -9.45
CA LEU A 125 -7.77 -0.50 -9.57
C LEU A 125 -7.21 -0.71 -10.98
N ALA A 126 -7.92 -0.25 -12.02
CA ALA A 126 -7.43 -0.29 -13.40
C ALA A 126 -6.16 0.57 -13.59
N ALA A 127 -6.13 1.78 -13.06
CA ALA A 127 -4.96 2.65 -13.13
C ALA A 127 -3.77 2.07 -12.35
N ALA A 128 -4.02 1.52 -11.15
CA ALA A 128 -2.99 0.88 -10.33
C ALA A 128 -2.42 -0.37 -11.02
N ALA A 129 -3.27 -1.21 -11.60
CA ALA A 129 -2.85 -2.38 -12.37
C ALA A 129 -2.01 -1.97 -13.59
N ALA A 130 -2.39 -0.91 -14.30
CA ALA A 130 -1.62 -0.41 -15.44
C ALA A 130 -0.23 0.10 -15.04
N GLU A 131 -0.10 0.80 -13.91
CA GLU A 131 1.21 1.26 -13.41
C GLU A 131 2.06 0.10 -12.90
N LEU A 132 1.48 -0.86 -12.18
CA LEU A 132 2.14 -2.12 -11.81
C LEU A 132 2.73 -2.84 -13.03
N GLU A 133 1.96 -2.92 -14.11
CA GLU A 133 2.41 -3.60 -15.33
C GLU A 133 3.50 -2.81 -16.08
N ARG A 134 3.42 -1.47 -16.08
CA ARG A 134 4.51 -0.62 -16.62
C ARG A 134 5.79 -0.82 -15.81
N HIS A 135 5.67 -0.83 -14.49
CA HIS A 135 6.78 -0.98 -13.56
C HIS A 135 7.46 -2.34 -13.73
N ARG A 136 6.70 -3.44 -13.81
CA ARG A 136 7.22 -4.79 -14.14
C ARG A 136 7.98 -4.83 -15.46
N ARG A 137 7.43 -4.19 -16.51
CA ARG A 137 8.09 -4.14 -17.83
C ARG A 137 9.41 -3.38 -17.77
N GLN A 138 9.49 -2.28 -17.02
CA GLN A 138 10.72 -1.51 -16.84
C GLN A 138 11.78 -2.32 -16.07
N GLN A 139 11.41 -3.00 -14.99
CA GLN A 139 12.33 -3.89 -14.26
C GLN A 139 12.82 -5.06 -15.13
N GLY A 140 11.93 -5.69 -15.91
CA GLY A 140 12.28 -6.77 -16.83
C GLY A 140 13.17 -6.32 -18.00
N ALA A 141 13.02 -5.08 -18.46
CA ALA A 141 13.86 -4.49 -19.51
C ALA A 141 15.28 -4.17 -18.99
N VAL A 142 15.40 -3.66 -17.76
CA VAL A 142 16.70 -3.43 -17.10
C VAL A 142 17.44 -4.74 -16.86
N PHE A 143 16.74 -5.82 -16.48
CA PHE A 143 17.33 -7.16 -16.33
C PHE A 143 17.80 -7.76 -17.67
N ARG A 144 17.10 -7.51 -18.78
CA ARG A 144 17.53 -7.97 -20.12
C ARG A 144 18.73 -7.20 -20.66
N TYR A 145 18.86 -5.91 -20.37
CA TYR A 145 19.98 -5.11 -20.86
C TYR A 145 21.29 -5.41 -20.13
N ARG A 146 21.22 -5.93 -18.89
CA ARG A 146 22.38 -6.34 -18.08
C ARG A 146 22.84 -7.80 -18.33
N GLY A 147 22.24 -8.48 -19.30
CA GLY A 147 22.40 -9.91 -19.56
C GLY A 147 23.22 -10.25 -20.80
N THR A 148 24.39 -9.65 -20.99
CA THR A 148 25.47 -10.30 -21.76
C THR A 148 26.45 -10.94 -20.78
N GLY A 149 26.26 -12.24 -20.54
CA GLY A 149 27.26 -13.09 -19.88
C GLY A 149 26.92 -13.53 -18.45
N ALA A 150 26.38 -14.74 -18.34
CA ALA A 150 26.53 -15.68 -17.22
C ALA A 150 26.28 -15.18 -15.77
N ALA A 151 25.06 -15.39 -15.27
CA ALA A 151 24.79 -15.95 -13.93
C ALA A 151 23.27 -16.15 -13.80
N ARG A 152 22.82 -17.36 -14.11
CA ARG A 152 21.43 -17.81 -14.02
C ARG A 152 21.27 -18.48 -12.65
N GLN A 153 20.14 -18.19 -11.98
CA GLN A 153 19.63 -18.79 -10.72
C GLN A 153 20.07 -18.08 -9.42
N ASP A 154 19.20 -17.21 -8.88
CA ASP A 154 18.67 -17.37 -7.50
C ASP A 154 17.67 -16.28 -7.03
N LEU A 155 17.47 -15.19 -7.78
CA LEU A 155 16.60 -14.09 -7.33
C LEU A 155 15.09 -14.30 -7.54
N SER A 156 14.65 -15.44 -8.07
CA SER A 156 13.23 -15.63 -8.49
C SER A 156 12.27 -15.99 -7.35
N THR A 157 12.79 -16.41 -6.20
CA THR A 157 11.98 -17.02 -5.14
C THR A 157 11.53 -15.99 -4.09
N SER A 158 12.32 -14.94 -3.84
CA SER A 158 12.00 -13.90 -2.85
C SER A 158 10.91 -12.94 -3.33
N THR A 159 11.01 -12.46 -4.58
CA THR A 159 10.07 -11.46 -5.14
C THR A 159 8.67 -12.01 -5.42
N ARG A 160 8.52 -13.32 -5.65
CA ARG A 160 7.19 -13.95 -5.86
C ARG A 160 6.34 -13.98 -4.59
N ARG A 161 6.95 -13.98 -3.40
CA ARG A 161 6.23 -14.04 -2.12
C ARG A 161 5.56 -12.72 -1.76
N THR A 162 6.16 -11.58 -2.12
CA THR A 162 5.65 -10.25 -1.76
C THR A 162 4.44 -9.83 -2.62
N VAL A 163 4.35 -10.30 -3.87
CA VAL A 163 3.29 -9.87 -4.81
C VAL A 163 2.02 -10.72 -4.71
N ALA A 164 2.12 -11.97 -4.24
CA ALA A 164 0.95 -12.84 -4.07
C ALA A 164 -0.03 -12.31 -2.99
N SER A 165 0.45 -11.57 -1.98
CA SER A 165 -0.39 -11.02 -0.92
C SER A 165 -1.38 -9.94 -1.37
N PHE A 166 -1.21 -9.36 -2.55
CA PHE A 166 -2.14 -8.34 -3.06
C PHE A 166 -3.36 -8.94 -3.76
N GLN A 167 -3.31 -10.21 -4.17
CA GLN A 167 -4.40 -10.87 -4.91
C GLN A 167 -5.28 -11.79 -4.05
N SER A 168 -4.80 -12.25 -2.88
CA SER A 168 -5.58 -13.18 -2.04
C SER A 168 -6.62 -12.51 -1.14
N LEU A 169 -6.63 -11.17 -1.04
CA LEU A 169 -7.60 -10.40 -0.25
C LEU A 169 -8.90 -10.06 -1.02
N ILE A 170 -8.99 -10.42 -2.31
CA ILE A 170 -10.15 -10.11 -3.17
C ILE A 170 -10.70 -11.41 -3.80
N ARG A 171 -10.97 -12.42 -2.97
CA ARG A 171 -11.92 -13.48 -3.33
C ARG A 171 -12.99 -13.58 -2.26
N PRO A 172 -14.27 -13.27 -2.58
CA PRO A 172 -15.36 -13.67 -1.71
C PRO A 172 -15.36 -15.21 -1.61
N ARG A 173 -15.54 -15.72 -0.39
CA ARG A 173 -15.96 -17.11 -0.19
C ARG A 173 -17.43 -17.23 -0.50
#